data_AF-A0A3D1IS72-F1
#
_entry.id   AF-A0A3D1IS72-F1
#
_cell.length_a   1.000
_cell.length_b   1.000
_cell.length_c   1.000
_cell.angle_alpha   90.00
_cell.angle_beta   90.00
_cell.angle_gamma   90.00
#
_symmetry.space_group_name_H-M   'P 1'
#
loop_
_entity.id
_entity.type
_entity.pdbx_description
1 polymer ?
#
loop_
_entity_poly.entity_id
_entity_poly.type
_entity_poly.pdbx_seq_one_letter_code
_entity_poly.pdbx_strand_id
1 'polypeptide(L)'
;MEVIVQVYISKNDQQWGPFDLNQLERLKGEGALKATDWAWEQGESGWVPLAAVLERHGNRLPVWRPATAQRRTWKFYAPVTVGAVCVLLLIALGWPKVVDIDRLEYRDGLAYELNSDKPFDGKAVQHYPDGTARVESHFKAGQQNGWVRAFYPDGALQSDGRKEKGRFHGEVTYYRQNGEIKRQLTFIHGNPVNQREMPAKYGNSP
;
A
#
# COMPACT_ATOMS: atom_id res chain seq x y z
N MET A 1 -15.60 29.75 40.56
CA MET A 1 -16.72 29.71 39.60
C MET A 1 -16.24 28.87 38.43
N GLU A 2 -16.74 27.64 38.29
CA GLU A 2 -16.51 26.85 37.07
C GLU A 2 -17.23 27.54 35.92
N VAL A 3 -16.49 27.90 34.88
CA VAL A 3 -17.08 28.41 33.65
C VAL A 3 -17.61 27.18 32.90
N ILE A 4 -18.93 26.99 32.89
CA ILE A 4 -19.56 25.92 32.14
C ILE A 4 -19.58 26.35 30.68
N VAL A 5 -18.61 25.84 29.90
CA VAL A 5 -18.53 26.08 28.46
C VAL A 5 -19.32 25.00 27.73
N GLN A 6 -20.24 25.42 26.89
CA GLN A 6 -21.03 24.51 26.03
C GLN A 6 -20.51 24.58 24.59
N VAL A 7 -20.19 23.42 24.04
CA VAL A 7 -19.64 23.29 22.69
C VAL A 7 -20.54 22.42 21.83
N TYR A 8 -20.82 22.86 20.62
CA TYR A 8 -21.56 22.12 19.61
C TYR A 8 -20.59 21.64 18.52
N ILE A 9 -20.84 20.46 17.97
CA ILE A 9 -20.03 19.87 16.89
C ILE A 9 -20.89 19.72 15.63
N SER A 10 -20.34 20.10 14.48
CA SER A 10 -20.95 19.88 13.18
C SER A 10 -20.27 18.71 12.47
N LYS A 11 -21.05 17.67 12.16
CA LYS A 11 -20.58 16.46 11.50
C LYS A 11 -21.67 15.90 10.57
N ASN A 12 -21.32 15.67 9.31
CA ASN A 12 -22.26 15.21 8.26
C ASN A 12 -23.50 16.11 8.14
N ASP A 13 -23.31 17.42 8.12
CA ASP A 13 -24.38 18.44 8.05
C ASP A 13 -25.40 18.39 9.20
N GLN A 14 -25.10 17.63 10.26
CA GLN A 14 -25.89 17.55 11.48
C GLN A 14 -25.11 18.16 12.66
N GLN A 15 -25.82 18.92 13.49
CA GLN A 15 -25.29 19.50 14.71
C GLN A 15 -25.51 18.57 15.92
N TRP A 16 -24.45 18.38 16.71
CA TRP A 16 -24.40 17.52 17.89
C TRP A 16 -24.02 18.34 19.12
N GLY A 17 -24.61 18.05 20.28
CA GLY A 17 -24.32 18.73 21.55
C GLY A 17 -25.57 19.33 22.20
N PRO A 18 -25.41 20.20 23.22
CA PRO A 18 -24.12 20.71 23.72
C PRO A 18 -23.31 19.65 24.47
N PHE A 19 -21.99 19.74 24.35
CA PHE A 19 -21.02 18.95 25.12
C PHE A 19 -20.21 19.86 26.05
N ASP A 20 -19.80 19.31 27.19
CA ASP A 20 -18.74 19.90 28.01
C ASP A 20 -17.34 19.46 27.52
N LEU A 21 -16.30 20.13 28.02
CA LEU A 21 -14.91 19.88 27.61
C LEU A 21 -14.45 18.45 27.91
N ASN A 22 -14.87 17.87 29.04
CA ASN A 22 -14.48 16.50 29.42
C ASN A 22 -15.14 15.46 28.51
N GLN A 23 -16.39 15.69 28.11
CA GLN A 23 -17.10 14.86 27.15
C GLN A 23 -16.41 14.90 25.77
N LEU A 24 -15.97 16.08 25.33
CA LEU A 24 -15.24 16.22 24.06
C LEU A 24 -13.89 15.49 24.06
N GLU A 25 -13.12 15.56 25.15
CA GLU A 25 -11.85 14.83 25.25
C GLU A 25 -12.05 13.31 25.22
N ARG A 26 -13.08 12.80 25.89
CA ARG A 26 -13.43 11.37 25.85
C ARG A 26 -13.81 10.93 24.44
N LEU A 27 -14.73 11.66 23.79
CA LEU A 27 -15.17 11.35 22.43
C LEU A 27 -14.04 11.44 21.41
N LYS A 28 -13.07 12.33 21.61
CA LYS A 28 -11.83 12.40 20.80
C LYS A 28 -10.92 11.19 21.05
N GLY A 29 -10.74 10.79 22.31
CA GLY A 29 -9.94 9.61 22.70
C GLY A 29 -10.52 8.30 22.18
N GLU A 30 -11.86 8.20 22.14
CA GLU A 30 -12.60 7.08 21.56
C GLU A 30 -12.63 7.10 20.02
N GLY A 31 -12.12 8.15 19.38
CA GLY A 31 -12.10 8.32 17.92
C GLY A 31 -13.46 8.70 17.32
N ALA A 32 -14.48 8.96 18.15
CA ALA A 32 -15.79 9.43 17.71
C ALA A 32 -15.74 10.85 17.13
N LEU A 33 -14.82 11.69 17.63
CA LEU A 33 -14.54 13.04 17.14
C LEU A 33 -13.09 13.16 16.66
N LYS A 34 -12.88 13.91 15.57
CA LYS A 34 -11.57 14.27 15.04
C LYS A 34 -11.21 15.70 15.44
N ALA A 35 -9.93 15.96 15.58
CA ALA A 35 -9.42 17.31 15.89
C ALA A 35 -9.78 18.36 14.81
N THR A 36 -10.07 17.91 13.59
CA THR A 36 -10.49 18.72 12.43
C THR A 36 -12.00 18.89 12.32
N ASP A 37 -12.81 18.25 13.17
CA ASP A 37 -14.26 18.42 13.14
C ASP A 37 -14.62 19.85 13.54
N TRP A 38 -15.64 20.42 12.90
CA TRP A 38 -16.05 21.79 13.18
C TRP A 38 -16.78 21.85 14.52
N ALA A 39 -16.34 22.77 15.37
CA ALA A 39 -16.89 23.01 16.69
C ALA A 39 -17.26 24.49 16.85
N TRP A 40 -18.36 24.76 17.52
CA TRP A 40 -18.78 26.12 17.88
C TRP A 40 -18.99 26.20 19.38
N GLU A 41 -18.35 27.17 20.00
CA GLU A 41 -18.48 27.46 21.42
C GLU A 41 -19.49 28.58 21.64
N GLN A 42 -20.31 28.44 22.67
CA GLN A 42 -21.33 29.43 23.01
C GLN A 42 -20.71 30.82 23.25
N GLY A 43 -21.01 31.77 22.36
CA GLY A 43 -20.52 33.16 22.43
C GLY A 43 -19.43 33.50 21.42
N GLU A 44 -18.91 32.52 20.67
CA GLU A 44 -17.93 32.75 19.61
C GLU A 44 -18.58 33.18 18.28
N SER A 45 -17.83 33.93 17.47
CA SER A 45 -18.34 34.54 16.23
C SER A 45 -18.51 33.56 15.06
N GLY A 46 -18.01 32.33 15.18
CA GLY A 46 -18.10 31.32 14.12
C GLY A 46 -17.54 29.96 14.49
N TRP A 47 -17.81 28.97 13.65
CA TRP A 47 -17.30 27.60 13.80
C TRP A 47 -15.78 27.56 13.61
N VAL A 48 -15.08 26.86 14.48
CA VAL A 48 -13.63 26.65 14.45
C VAL A 48 -13.31 25.16 14.56
N PRO A 49 -12.13 24.68 14.15
CA PRO A 49 -11.76 23.29 14.36
C PRO A 49 -11.79 22.91 15.85
N LEU A 50 -12.25 21.70 16.18
CA LEU A 50 -12.34 21.19 17.55
C LEU A 50 -11.02 21.29 18.31
N ALA A 51 -9.89 21.11 17.63
CA ALA A 51 -8.56 21.35 18.19
C ALA A 51 -8.41 22.75 18.80
N ALA A 52 -8.90 23.79 18.10
CA ALA A 52 -8.79 25.17 18.54
C ALA A 52 -9.67 25.47 19.76
N VAL A 53 -10.82 24.81 19.89
CA VAL A 53 -11.67 24.91 21.10
C VAL A 53 -10.98 24.24 22.28
N LEU A 54 -10.46 23.02 22.09
CA LEU A 54 -9.73 22.30 23.14
C LEU A 54 -8.43 23.00 23.54
N GLU A 55 -7.75 23.70 22.63
CA GLU A 55 -6.54 24.48 22.94
C GLU A 55 -6.83 25.72 23.79
N ARG A 56 -7.98 26.38 23.59
CA ARG A 56 -8.36 27.58 24.36
C ARG A 56 -8.67 27.25 25.81
N HIS A 57 -9.28 26.11 26.06
CA HIS A 57 -9.70 25.68 27.40
C HIS A 57 -8.77 24.64 28.04
N GLY A 58 -7.93 23.99 27.23
CA GLY A 58 -6.97 22.98 27.63
C GLY A 58 -5.73 23.61 28.24
N ASN A 59 -5.63 23.57 29.56
CA ASN A 59 -4.43 23.96 30.28
C ASN A 59 -3.24 23.02 29.91
N ARG A 60 -2.34 23.51 29.04
CA ARG A 60 -0.97 23.02 28.73
C ARG A 60 -0.84 21.71 27.93
N LEU A 61 -0.80 21.82 26.60
CA LEU A 61 0.13 21.01 25.79
C LEU A 61 1.55 21.61 25.94
N PRO A 62 2.64 20.82 26.04
CA PRO A 62 3.98 21.37 26.11
C PRO A 62 4.31 22.13 24.83
N VAL A 63 4.62 23.42 24.99
CA VAL A 63 5.18 24.30 23.95
C VAL A 63 6.48 23.68 23.43
N TRP A 64 6.56 23.40 22.13
CA TRP A 64 7.83 23.05 21.49
C TRP A 64 8.75 24.27 21.52
N ARG A 65 9.80 24.22 22.35
CA ARG A 65 10.93 25.15 22.33
C ARG A 65 12.17 24.40 21.84
N PRO A 66 12.96 24.92 20.89
CA PRO A 66 14.27 24.35 20.60
C PRO A 66 15.18 24.63 21.81
N ALA A 67 15.67 23.58 22.46
CA ALA A 67 16.60 23.73 23.57
C ALA A 67 17.97 24.18 23.06
N THR A 68 18.39 25.39 23.41
CA THR A 68 19.81 25.77 23.40
C THR A 68 20.56 24.85 24.34
N ALA A 69 21.39 23.97 23.78
CA ALA A 69 22.17 22.98 24.50
C ALA A 69 23.26 23.66 25.36
N GLN A 70 22.95 23.91 26.63
CA GLN A 70 23.97 24.18 27.64
C GLN A 70 24.49 22.85 28.17
N ARG A 71 25.79 22.64 27.94
CA ARG A 71 26.55 21.43 28.25
C ARG A 71 26.40 21.04 29.73
N ARG A 72 25.80 19.87 29.99
CA ARG A 72 26.10 19.08 31.19
C ARG A 72 26.00 17.60 30.84
N THR A 73 27.15 16.97 30.91
CA THR A 73 27.44 15.59 30.52
C THR A 73 26.65 14.61 31.39
N TRP A 74 25.61 14.01 30.82
CA TRP A 74 25.09 12.74 31.29
C TRP A 74 25.46 11.69 30.25
N LYS A 75 26.44 10.86 30.59
CA LYS A 75 26.77 9.66 29.83
C LYS A 75 25.63 8.66 29.99
N PHE A 76 24.53 8.87 29.28
CA PHE A 76 23.53 7.85 29.07
C PHE A 76 23.89 7.09 27.79
N TYR A 77 24.52 5.94 27.97
CA TYR A 77 24.46 4.86 27.00
C TYR A 77 22.99 4.40 26.93
N ALA A 78 22.25 4.89 25.94
CA ALA A 78 20.91 4.40 25.57
C ALA A 78 20.72 4.64 24.05
N PRO A 79 20.16 3.70 23.30
CA PRO A 79 21.02 2.89 22.46
C PRO A 79 20.84 3.20 20.98
N VAL A 80 21.95 3.37 20.28
CA VAL A 80 22.05 3.24 18.82
C VAL A 80 21.55 1.84 18.37
N THR A 81 21.40 0.88 19.30
CA THR A 81 21.05 -0.52 19.01
C THR A 81 19.58 -0.75 18.64
N VAL A 82 18.57 -0.05 19.18
CA VAL A 82 17.16 -0.37 18.84
C VAL A 82 16.84 0.05 17.40
N GLY A 83 17.29 1.24 16.99
CA GLY A 83 17.18 1.67 15.60
C GLY A 83 18.01 0.81 14.63
N ALA A 84 19.23 0.44 15.04
CA ALA A 84 20.07 -0.46 14.25
C ALA A 84 19.48 -1.88 14.16
N VAL A 85 18.84 -2.40 15.21
CA VAL A 85 18.15 -3.71 15.20
C VAL A 85 16.94 -3.68 14.28
N CYS A 86 16.16 -2.60 14.23
CA CYS A 86 15.06 -2.47 13.26
C CYS A 86 15.54 -2.38 11.81
N VAL A 87 16.62 -1.65 11.53
CA VAL A 87 17.21 -1.58 10.17
C VAL A 87 17.84 -2.92 9.78
N LEU A 88 18.51 -3.60 10.71
CA LEU A 88 19.04 -4.95 10.50
C LEU A 88 17.92 -5.99 10.33
N LEU A 89 16.77 -5.85 11.01
CA LEU A 89 15.58 -6.68 10.79
C LEU A 89 14.95 -6.43 9.42
N LEU A 90 14.90 -5.18 8.94
CA LEU A 90 14.42 -4.85 7.59
C LEU A 90 15.37 -5.35 6.48
N ILE A 91 16.68 -5.40 6.73
CA ILE A 91 17.66 -6.03 5.83
C ILE A 91 17.58 -7.57 5.92
N ALA A 92 17.39 -8.12 7.11
CA ALA A 92 17.24 -9.56 7.34
C ALA A 92 15.92 -10.12 6.78
N LEU A 93 14.91 -9.27 6.57
CA LEU A 93 13.67 -9.65 5.88
C LEU A 93 13.86 -9.92 4.39
N GLY A 94 15.06 -9.69 3.84
CA GLY A 94 15.46 -10.13 2.51
C GLY A 94 14.65 -9.46 1.41
N TRP A 95 15.30 -8.61 0.61
CA TRP A 95 14.66 -8.16 -0.62
C TRP A 95 14.31 -9.39 -1.45
N PRO A 96 13.07 -9.51 -1.96
CA PRO A 96 12.67 -10.68 -2.72
C PRO A 96 13.64 -10.83 -3.89
N LYS A 97 14.34 -11.97 -3.94
CA LYS A 97 15.33 -12.24 -4.98
C LYS A 97 14.61 -12.26 -6.33
N VAL A 98 14.88 -11.24 -7.15
CA VAL A 98 14.41 -11.19 -8.53
C VAL A 98 15.55 -11.63 -9.44
N VAL A 99 15.31 -12.67 -10.23
CA VAL A 99 16.30 -13.23 -11.16
C VAL A 99 15.84 -12.97 -12.59
N ASP A 100 16.78 -12.77 -13.51
CA ASP A 100 16.40 -12.67 -14.92
C ASP A 100 15.97 -14.06 -15.43
N ILE A 101 14.85 -14.14 -16.17
CA ILE A 101 14.37 -15.42 -16.73
C ILE A 101 15.44 -16.07 -17.62
N ASP A 102 16.27 -15.28 -18.30
CA ASP A 102 17.32 -15.80 -19.18
C ASP A 102 18.47 -16.47 -18.39
N ARG A 103 18.51 -16.33 -17.05
CA ARG A 103 19.45 -17.02 -16.15
C ARG A 103 18.86 -18.30 -15.54
N LEU A 104 17.64 -18.69 -15.94
CA LEU A 104 17.03 -19.93 -15.51
C LEU A 104 17.28 -21.04 -16.53
N GLU A 105 17.82 -22.15 -16.05
CA GLU A 105 17.96 -23.40 -16.79
C GLU A 105 16.79 -24.33 -16.47
N TYR A 106 16.16 -24.88 -17.50
CA TYR A 106 15.09 -25.86 -17.31
C TYR A 106 15.65 -27.27 -17.39
N ARG A 107 15.57 -28.01 -16.28
CA ARG A 107 15.97 -29.43 -16.17
C ARG A 107 14.76 -30.22 -15.72
N ASP A 108 14.36 -31.23 -16.49
CA ASP A 108 13.17 -32.06 -16.25
C ASP A 108 11.87 -31.25 -16.04
N GLY A 109 11.74 -30.13 -16.75
CA GLY A 109 10.57 -29.23 -16.65
C GLY A 109 10.53 -28.34 -15.42
N LEU A 110 11.56 -28.39 -14.57
CA LEU A 110 11.74 -27.49 -13.43
C LEU A 110 12.78 -26.43 -13.76
N ALA A 111 12.51 -25.18 -13.41
CA ALA A 111 13.46 -24.08 -13.51
C ALA A 111 14.49 -24.15 -12.38
N TYR A 112 15.76 -23.91 -12.70
CA TYR A 112 16.88 -23.78 -11.79
C TYR A 112 17.64 -22.51 -12.13
N GLU A 113 18.15 -21.80 -11.14
CA GLU A 113 19.12 -20.73 -11.41
C GLU A 113 20.44 -21.34 -11.88
N LEU A 114 21.13 -20.67 -12.81
CA LEU A 114 22.46 -21.08 -13.28
C LEU A 114 23.39 -21.40 -12.10
N ASN A 115 24.03 -22.58 -12.14
CA ASN A 115 24.91 -23.11 -11.08
C ASN A 115 24.21 -23.43 -9.74
N SER A 116 22.88 -23.55 -9.71
CA SER A 116 22.14 -24.03 -8.54
C SER A 116 21.73 -25.49 -8.71
N ASP A 117 21.90 -26.31 -7.68
CA ASP A 117 21.35 -27.68 -7.63
C ASP A 117 19.91 -27.73 -7.10
N LYS A 118 19.38 -26.58 -6.64
CA LYS A 118 18.03 -26.48 -6.07
C LYS A 118 17.06 -25.85 -7.06
N PRO A 119 15.83 -26.38 -7.21
CA PRO A 119 14.79 -25.77 -8.03
C PRO A 119 14.55 -24.32 -7.62
N PHE A 120 14.39 -23.44 -8.59
CA PHE A 120 14.23 -22.01 -8.38
C PHE A 120 12.92 -21.71 -7.64
N ASP A 121 13.00 -20.82 -6.65
CA ASP A 121 11.87 -20.32 -5.89
C ASP A 121 12.00 -18.81 -5.78
N GLY A 122 10.97 -18.07 -6.22
CA GLY A 122 10.98 -16.61 -6.26
C GLY A 122 10.38 -16.02 -7.53
N LYS A 123 10.64 -14.72 -7.73
CA LYS A 123 10.16 -13.97 -8.88
C LYS A 123 11.27 -13.95 -9.95
N ALA A 124 10.91 -14.24 -11.19
CA ALA A 124 11.78 -14.05 -12.33
C ALA A 124 11.19 -13.04 -13.31
N VAL A 125 12.05 -12.22 -13.92
CA VAL A 125 11.66 -11.16 -14.85
C VAL A 125 12.50 -11.25 -16.12
N GLN A 126 11.86 -11.20 -17.28
CA GLN A 126 12.54 -10.95 -18.55
C GLN A 126 12.38 -9.49 -18.91
N HIS A 127 13.42 -8.88 -19.45
CA HIS A 127 13.41 -7.47 -19.86
C HIS A 127 13.45 -7.34 -21.39
N TYR A 128 12.96 -6.19 -21.88
CA TYR A 128 13.22 -5.70 -23.23
C TYR A 128 14.66 -5.17 -23.34
N PRO A 129 15.18 -4.94 -24.56
CA PRO A 129 16.53 -4.41 -24.75
C PRO A 129 16.80 -3.05 -24.08
N ASP A 130 15.76 -2.26 -23.84
CA ASP A 130 15.80 -0.99 -23.13
C ASP A 130 15.79 -1.13 -21.59
N GLY A 131 15.67 -2.36 -21.09
CA GLY A 131 15.57 -2.68 -19.65
C GLY A 131 14.15 -2.67 -19.09
N THR A 132 13.13 -2.34 -19.89
CA THR A 132 11.73 -2.37 -19.43
C THR A 132 11.29 -3.81 -19.19
N ALA A 133 10.53 -4.08 -18.11
CA ALA A 133 10.03 -5.42 -17.85
C ALA A 133 9.14 -5.89 -19.00
N ARG A 134 9.41 -7.09 -19.53
CA ARG A 134 8.65 -7.73 -20.61
C ARG A 134 7.72 -8.81 -20.08
N VAL A 135 8.24 -9.68 -19.22
CA VAL A 135 7.48 -10.75 -18.57
C VAL A 135 7.92 -10.87 -17.12
N GLU A 136 6.97 -10.98 -16.20
CA GLU A 136 7.21 -11.31 -14.80
C GLU A 136 6.49 -12.63 -14.46
N SER A 137 7.16 -13.53 -13.76
CA SER A 137 6.58 -14.81 -13.36
C SER A 137 7.07 -15.25 -11.98
N HIS A 138 6.16 -15.82 -11.19
CA HIS A 138 6.48 -16.42 -9.90
C HIS A 138 6.71 -17.92 -10.05
N PHE A 139 7.73 -18.41 -9.37
CA PHE A 139 8.12 -19.81 -9.32
C PHE A 139 8.11 -20.32 -7.88
N LYS A 140 7.71 -21.57 -7.71
CA LYS A 140 7.79 -22.31 -6.47
C LYS A 140 8.29 -23.71 -6.76
N ALA A 141 9.38 -24.12 -6.12
CA ALA A 141 10.04 -25.40 -6.37
C ALA A 141 10.27 -25.69 -7.87
N GLY A 142 10.76 -24.70 -8.62
CA GLY A 142 11.06 -24.78 -10.05
C GLY A 142 9.86 -24.71 -10.99
N GLN A 143 8.62 -24.70 -10.48
CA GLN A 143 7.42 -24.60 -11.31
C GLN A 143 6.81 -23.21 -11.23
N GLN A 144 6.28 -22.71 -12.35
CA GLN A 144 5.49 -21.47 -12.32
C GLN A 144 4.29 -21.64 -11.41
N ASN A 145 4.21 -20.80 -10.37
CA ASN A 145 3.18 -20.84 -9.36
C ASN A 145 2.96 -19.44 -8.79
N GLY A 146 1.78 -18.88 -9.03
CA GLY A 146 1.44 -17.50 -8.70
C GLY A 146 1.23 -16.65 -9.96
N TRP A 147 1.48 -15.35 -9.81
CA TRP A 147 1.19 -14.37 -10.86
C TRP A 147 2.16 -14.49 -12.03
N VAL A 148 1.61 -14.36 -13.24
CA VAL A 148 2.34 -14.15 -14.49
C VAL A 148 1.78 -12.91 -15.16
N ARG A 149 2.67 -11.96 -15.48
CA ARG A 149 2.32 -10.71 -16.16
C ARG A 149 3.23 -10.51 -17.35
N ALA A 150 2.68 -9.95 -18.42
CA ALA A 150 3.44 -9.49 -19.57
C ALA A 150 3.12 -8.02 -19.80
N PHE A 151 4.09 -7.29 -20.33
CA PHE A 151 4.00 -5.85 -20.55
C PHE A 151 4.38 -5.54 -21.99
N TYR A 152 3.85 -4.43 -22.51
CA TYR A 152 4.27 -3.82 -23.76
C TYR A 152 5.62 -3.10 -23.58
N PRO A 153 6.33 -2.75 -24.68
CA PRO A 153 7.61 -2.04 -24.59
C PRO A 153 7.54 -0.68 -23.89
N ASP A 154 6.36 -0.04 -23.85
CA ASP A 154 6.12 1.21 -23.12
C ASP A 154 5.83 0.99 -21.61
N GLY A 155 5.89 -0.26 -21.14
CA GLY A 155 5.60 -0.66 -19.78
C GLY A 155 4.11 -0.85 -19.48
N ALA A 156 3.20 -0.62 -20.44
CA ALA A 156 1.78 -0.87 -20.23
C ALA A 156 1.50 -2.38 -20.05
N LEU A 157 0.54 -2.72 -19.18
CA LEU A 157 0.17 -4.12 -18.96
C LEU A 157 -0.40 -4.73 -20.25
N GLN A 158 0.18 -5.82 -20.72
CA GLN A 158 -0.26 -6.55 -21.91
C GLN A 158 -1.15 -7.73 -21.54
N SER A 159 -0.79 -8.45 -20.47
CA SER A 159 -1.63 -9.51 -19.94
C SER A 159 -1.31 -9.79 -18.48
N ASP A 160 -2.28 -10.26 -17.72
CA ASP A 160 -2.09 -10.81 -16.39
C ASP A 160 -2.90 -12.10 -16.20
N GLY A 161 -2.41 -12.95 -15.32
CA GLY A 161 -3.11 -14.16 -14.93
C GLY A 161 -2.32 -14.94 -13.88
N ARG A 162 -2.86 -16.08 -13.48
CA ARG A 162 -2.25 -16.95 -12.47
C ARG A 162 -1.93 -18.32 -13.02
N LYS A 163 -0.78 -18.86 -12.61
CA LYS A 163 -0.41 -20.25 -12.83
C LYS A 163 -0.38 -21.04 -11.54
N GLU A 164 -0.74 -22.31 -11.61
CA GLU A 164 -0.61 -23.29 -10.54
C GLU A 164 0.06 -24.53 -11.13
N LYS A 165 1.21 -24.92 -10.54
CA LYS A 165 2.00 -26.09 -10.99
C LYS A 165 2.25 -26.07 -12.51
N GLY A 166 2.73 -24.92 -13.02
CA GLY A 166 3.07 -24.72 -14.43
C GLY A 166 1.90 -24.39 -15.37
N ARG A 167 0.64 -24.56 -14.94
CA ARG A 167 -0.55 -24.41 -15.80
C ARG A 167 -1.38 -23.20 -15.41
N PHE A 168 -2.01 -22.53 -16.38
CA PHE A 168 -2.93 -21.44 -16.07
C PHE A 168 -4.13 -21.93 -15.26
N HIS A 169 -4.53 -21.14 -14.28
CA HIS A 169 -5.69 -21.39 -13.42
C HIS A 169 -6.37 -20.06 -13.07
N GLY A 170 -7.69 -20.01 -13.23
CA GLY A 170 -8.48 -18.79 -13.05
C GLY A 170 -8.54 -17.92 -14.31
N GLU A 171 -8.76 -16.62 -14.11
CA GLU A 171 -8.88 -15.66 -15.21
C GLU A 171 -7.50 -15.23 -15.73
N VAL A 172 -7.40 -15.10 -17.05
CA VAL A 172 -6.27 -14.49 -17.77
C VAL A 172 -6.83 -13.36 -18.62
N THR A 173 -6.40 -12.14 -18.33
CA THR A 173 -6.85 -10.94 -19.04
C THR A 173 -5.75 -10.47 -19.98
N TYR A 174 -6.14 -10.12 -21.20
CA TYR A 174 -5.30 -9.51 -22.21
C TYR A 174 -5.79 -8.09 -22.46
N TYR A 175 -4.86 -7.15 -22.45
CA TYR A 175 -5.12 -5.74 -22.65
C TYR A 175 -4.57 -5.29 -23.99
N ARG A 176 -5.21 -4.27 -24.57
CA ARG A 176 -4.71 -3.48 -25.69
C ARG A 176 -3.68 -2.47 -25.15
N GLN A 177 -2.89 -1.87 -26.04
CA GLN A 177 -1.89 -0.88 -25.65
C GLN A 177 -2.50 0.37 -24.98
N ASN A 178 -3.75 0.72 -25.29
CA ASN A 178 -4.49 1.79 -24.63
C ASN A 178 -5.06 1.41 -23.24
N GLY A 179 -4.75 0.21 -22.73
CA GLY A 179 -5.23 -0.30 -21.45
C GLY A 179 -6.62 -0.93 -21.48
N GLU A 180 -7.33 -0.91 -22.61
CA GLU A 180 -8.63 -1.56 -22.73
C GLU A 180 -8.49 -3.08 -22.72
N ILE A 181 -9.43 -3.77 -22.09
CA ILE A 181 -9.51 -5.23 -22.16
C ILE A 181 -9.74 -5.63 -23.62
N LYS A 182 -8.85 -6.44 -24.16
CA LYS A 182 -8.97 -7.06 -25.48
C LYS A 182 -9.73 -8.37 -25.40
N ARG A 183 -9.38 -9.19 -24.41
CA ARG A 183 -9.89 -10.55 -24.26
C ARG A 183 -9.69 -11.05 -22.84
N GLN A 184 -10.65 -11.82 -22.33
CA GLN A 184 -10.54 -12.58 -21.09
C GLN A 184 -10.68 -14.07 -21.41
N LEU A 185 -9.85 -14.89 -20.77
CA LEU A 185 -9.91 -16.35 -20.82
C LEU A 185 -10.04 -16.88 -19.39
N THR A 186 -10.81 -17.94 -19.20
CA THR A 186 -10.87 -18.65 -17.91
C THR A 186 -10.28 -20.05 -18.10
N PHE A 187 -9.35 -20.42 -17.22
CA PHE A 187 -8.69 -21.72 -17.25
C PHE A 187 -8.98 -22.53 -15.98
N ILE A 188 -9.24 -23.83 -16.16
CA ILE A 188 -9.30 -24.80 -15.07
C ILE A 188 -8.27 -25.89 -15.36
N HIS A 189 -7.26 -26.01 -14.49
CA HIS A 189 -6.15 -26.97 -14.60
C HIS A 189 -5.41 -26.93 -15.95
N GLY A 190 -5.26 -25.73 -16.52
CA GLY A 190 -4.63 -25.51 -17.82
C GLY A 190 -5.55 -25.62 -19.03
N ASN A 191 -6.81 -26.03 -18.85
CA ASN A 191 -7.77 -26.13 -19.95
C ASN A 191 -8.63 -24.85 -20.02
N PRO A 192 -8.75 -24.20 -21.20
CA PRO A 192 -9.63 -23.06 -21.37
C PRO A 192 -11.08 -23.54 -21.27
N VAL A 193 -11.86 -22.92 -20.39
CA VAL A 193 -13.30 -23.21 -20.20
C VAL A 193 -14.20 -22.07 -20.66
N ASN A 194 -13.66 -20.86 -20.79
CA ASN A 194 -14.38 -19.69 -21.28
C ASN A 194 -13.45 -18.73 -22.01
N GLN A 195 -13.96 -18.06 -23.04
CA GLN A 195 -13.31 -16.97 -23.75
C GLN A 195 -14.33 -15.87 -24.03
N ARG A 196 -13.97 -14.63 -23.69
CA ARG A 196 -14.71 -13.43 -24.04
C ARG A 196 -13.80 -12.46 -24.75
N GLU A 197 -14.15 -12.10 -25.98
CA GLU A 197 -13.49 -11.02 -26.71
C GLU A 197 -14.26 -9.73 -26.52
N MET A 198 -13.53 -8.63 -26.34
CA MET A 198 -14.12 -7.31 -26.18
C MET A 198 -13.86 -6.50 -27.46
N PRO A 199 -14.91 -5.96 -28.09
CA PRO A 199 -14.73 -5.06 -29.22
C PRO A 199 -13.91 -3.84 -28.76
N ALA A 200 -13.08 -3.31 -29.65
CA ALA A 200 -12.50 -1.99 -29.40
C ALA A 200 -13.67 -1.01 -29.21
N LYS A 201 -13.59 -0.11 -28.23
CA LYS A 201 -14.53 1.01 -28.22
C LYS A 201 -14.30 1.75 -29.53
N TYR A 202 -15.33 1.79 -30.38
CA TYR A 202 -15.26 2.53 -31.64
C TYR A 202 -14.80 3.94 -31.30
N GLY A 203 -13.60 4.32 -31.77
CA GLY A 203 -13.29 5.74 -31.88
C GLY A 203 -14.40 6.32 -32.75
N ASN A 204 -15.06 7.38 -32.29
CA ASN A 204 -16.08 8.09 -33.05
C ASN A 204 -15.63 8.18 -34.51
N SER A 205 -16.31 7.47 -35.41
CA SER A 205 -16.14 7.71 -36.84
C SER A 205 -16.56 9.16 -37.11
N PRO A 206 -15.81 9.91 -37.93
CA PRO A 206 -16.10 11.30 -38.27
C PRO A 206 -17.46 11.46 -38.96
#